data_AF-A0A8X6F506-F1
#
_entry.id   AF-A0A8X6F506-F1
#
_cell.length_a   1.000
_cell.length_b   1.000
_cell.length_c   1.000
_cell.angle_alpha   90.00
_cell.angle_beta   90.00
_cell.angle_gamma   90.00
#
_symmetry.space_group_name_H-M   'P 1'
#
loop_
_entity.id
_entity.type
_entity.pdbx_description
1 polymer ?
#
loop_
_entity_poly.entity_id
_entity_poly.type
_entity_poly.pdbx_seq_one_letter_code
_entity_poly.pdbx_strand_id
1 'polypeptide(L)'
;MVRNTVVSTCDALDPVFHDAQRDALWTWLQLEPDSYIYPHYFVVINEAGVSVTVACFQRIQLEALKQQFQQVECFTESNFMYIRYKVGLLFKRLPGTDVWVTPKDMMFWARKLLQLHTMEELIDRFGYDFITSFHVDLNPLFMHNAFPKNTLAFNALKNAVLATDARYAHYFMDSLSAYARQLTPYHQIVQEPVQDGISPHFDLRVPHVVVSYMSFLGCTQEDGIVCRQDVNAFDCCRFYTIRIKIKADGLVMFHPVQGDANETSLVGTVVHFGEALLQLEPFSIHVRTVPIKDQVIQLHFNKPPFRVIQHYLSAHTLSICLEQDHWASTGDKLCSFHGQKLVLRLIKTLPLLDERIQPDLLVNPYSLFRMTPG
;
A
#
# COMPACT_ATOMS: atom_id res chain seq x y z
N MET A 1 -24.22 16.79 10.78
CA MET A 1 -23.16 15.93 10.21
C MET A 1 -23.67 15.33 8.90
N VAL A 2 -23.20 15.82 7.75
CA VAL A 2 -23.65 15.33 6.43
C VAL A 2 -22.85 14.07 6.08
N ARG A 3 -23.47 12.91 6.23
CA ARG A 3 -22.82 11.58 6.22
C ARG A 3 -22.86 10.83 4.88
N ASN A 4 -23.27 11.49 3.80
CA ASN A 4 -23.43 10.84 2.50
C ASN A 4 -22.24 11.16 1.59
N THR A 5 -21.22 10.31 1.63
CA THR A 5 -20.17 10.28 0.61
C THR A 5 -20.61 9.32 -0.49
N VAL A 6 -20.62 9.79 -1.73
CA VAL A 6 -20.94 8.94 -2.88
C VAL A 6 -19.64 8.72 -3.63
N VAL A 7 -19.15 7.49 -3.56
CA VAL A 7 -18.20 7.03 -4.56
C VAL A 7 -19.01 6.86 -5.84
N SER A 8 -18.54 7.39 -6.97
CA SER A 8 -19.14 7.06 -8.27
C SER A 8 -18.90 5.56 -8.51
N THR A 9 -19.83 4.72 -8.01
CA THR A 9 -19.87 3.26 -8.16
C THR A 9 -21.25 2.79 -8.65
N CYS A 10 -21.95 3.58 -9.45
CA CYS A 10 -23.28 3.22 -9.95
C CYS A 10 -23.38 3.39 -11.47
N ASP A 11 -23.73 2.27 -12.13
CA ASP A 11 -24.33 2.10 -13.46
C ASP A 11 -23.62 2.65 -14.71
N ALA A 12 -22.63 3.53 -14.56
CA ALA A 12 -21.82 4.13 -15.64
C ALA A 12 -20.62 3.27 -16.09
N LEU A 13 -20.59 1.97 -15.74
CA LEU A 13 -19.60 1.01 -16.25
C LEU A 13 -19.86 0.62 -17.71
N ASP A 14 -20.88 1.20 -18.36
CA ASP A 14 -21.06 1.11 -19.79
C ASP A 14 -20.14 2.14 -20.49
N PRO A 15 -19.14 1.70 -21.28
CA PRO A 15 -18.35 2.59 -22.13
C PRO A 15 -19.25 3.50 -22.98
N VAL A 16 -20.45 3.04 -23.34
CA VAL A 16 -21.43 3.77 -24.15
C VAL A 16 -22.01 4.99 -23.42
N PHE A 17 -22.26 4.90 -22.10
CA PHE A 17 -22.75 6.06 -21.33
C PHE A 17 -21.64 7.10 -21.14
N HIS A 18 -20.40 6.64 -20.96
CA HIS A 18 -19.24 7.51 -20.87
C HIS A 18 -18.93 8.21 -22.20
N ASP A 19 -19.08 7.52 -23.33
CA ASP A 19 -18.93 8.13 -24.67
C ASP A 19 -20.05 9.13 -24.97
N ALA A 20 -21.30 8.84 -24.61
CA ALA A 20 -22.41 9.79 -24.78
C ALA A 20 -22.25 11.07 -23.93
N GLN A 21 -21.76 10.96 -22.68
CA GLN A 21 -21.44 12.14 -21.87
C GLN A 21 -20.15 12.85 -22.30
N ARG A 22 -19.16 12.13 -22.87
CA ARG A 22 -17.98 12.74 -23.49
C ARG A 22 -18.42 13.65 -24.62
N ASP A 23 -19.25 13.16 -25.54
CA ASP A 23 -19.75 13.96 -26.66
C ASP A 23 -20.54 15.17 -26.16
N ALA A 24 -21.40 15.01 -25.15
CA ALA A 24 -22.14 16.12 -24.57
C ALA A 24 -21.24 17.16 -23.87
N LEU A 25 -20.22 16.72 -23.12
CA LEU A 25 -19.29 17.61 -22.43
C LEU A 25 -18.39 18.36 -23.41
N TRP A 26 -17.81 17.67 -24.39
CA TRP A 26 -17.01 18.30 -25.44
C TRP A 26 -17.85 19.27 -26.28
N THR A 27 -19.09 18.89 -26.62
CA THR A 27 -20.06 19.76 -27.32
C THR A 27 -20.51 20.93 -26.47
N TRP A 28 -20.54 20.81 -25.15
CA TRP A 28 -20.84 21.92 -24.25
C TRP A 28 -19.65 22.87 -24.11
N LEU A 29 -18.45 22.31 -23.96
CA LEU A 29 -17.22 23.08 -23.82
C LEU A 29 -16.90 23.88 -25.08
N GLN A 30 -17.14 23.31 -26.27
CA GLN A 30 -16.88 23.94 -27.57
C GLN A 30 -15.49 24.60 -27.59
N LEU A 31 -14.46 23.85 -27.23
CA LEU A 31 -13.12 24.42 -27.12
C LEU A 31 -12.68 24.96 -28.49
N GLU A 32 -12.13 26.16 -28.49
CA GLU A 32 -11.52 26.80 -29.66
C GLU A 32 -10.01 26.76 -29.46
N PRO A 33 -9.30 25.79 -30.08
CA PRO A 33 -7.87 25.66 -29.89
C PRO A 33 -7.14 26.92 -30.32
N ASP A 34 -6.28 27.43 -29.46
CA ASP A 34 -5.41 28.53 -29.81
C ASP A 34 -4.16 28.01 -30.51
N SER A 35 -3.93 28.48 -31.74
CA SER A 35 -2.79 28.14 -32.59
C SER A 35 -1.65 29.16 -32.53
N TYR A 36 -1.74 30.19 -31.67
CA TYR A 36 -0.64 31.10 -31.42
C TYR A 36 0.59 30.38 -30.86
N ILE A 37 1.78 30.91 -31.19
CA ILE A 37 3.08 30.36 -30.78
C ILE A 37 3.26 30.40 -29.24
N TYR A 38 2.62 31.36 -28.56
CA TYR A 38 2.66 31.53 -27.11
C TYR A 38 1.25 31.57 -26.52
N PRO A 39 0.58 30.41 -26.37
CA PRO A 39 -0.75 30.36 -25.77
C PRO A 39 -0.67 30.71 -24.28
N HIS A 40 -1.60 31.54 -23.83
CA HIS A 40 -1.63 32.05 -22.44
C HIS A 40 -2.60 31.29 -21.53
N TYR A 41 -3.62 30.63 -22.10
CA TYR A 41 -4.70 29.96 -21.37
C TYR A 41 -4.84 28.50 -21.80
N PHE A 42 -5.15 27.64 -20.83
CA PHE A 42 -5.24 26.21 -21.03
C PHE A 42 -6.46 25.62 -20.35
N VAL A 43 -7.14 24.71 -21.05
CA VAL A 43 -8.15 23.83 -20.46
C VAL A 43 -7.56 22.42 -20.39
N VAL A 44 -7.41 21.91 -19.17
CA VAL A 44 -6.84 20.58 -18.91
C VAL A 44 -7.98 19.62 -18.63
N ILE A 45 -8.21 18.69 -19.56
CA ILE A 45 -9.30 17.72 -19.50
C ILE A 45 -8.74 16.33 -19.24
N ASN A 46 -9.03 15.74 -18.07
CA ASN A 46 -8.57 14.39 -17.71
C ASN A 46 -7.04 14.16 -17.87
N GLU A 47 -6.23 15.24 -17.80
CA GLU A 47 -4.77 15.34 -18.05
C GLU A 47 -4.34 15.74 -19.48
N ALA A 48 -5.27 15.82 -20.44
CA ALA A 48 -4.99 16.39 -21.75
C ALA A 48 -5.11 17.91 -21.72
N GLY A 49 -4.00 18.62 -21.93
CA GLY A 49 -3.99 20.08 -22.03
C GLY A 49 -4.38 20.56 -23.42
N VAL A 50 -5.35 21.46 -23.51
CA VAL A 50 -5.76 22.14 -24.74
C VAL A 50 -5.48 23.63 -24.56
N SER A 51 -4.63 24.22 -25.41
CA SER A 51 -4.48 25.68 -25.48
C SER A 51 -5.76 26.28 -26.04
N VAL A 52 -6.27 27.35 -25.43
CA VAL A 52 -7.52 28.00 -25.86
C VAL A 52 -7.40 29.50 -25.90
N THR A 53 -8.25 30.14 -26.70
CA THR A 53 -8.32 31.60 -26.77
C THR A 53 -8.83 32.19 -25.45
N VAL A 54 -8.51 33.46 -25.18
CA VAL A 54 -9.01 34.17 -23.99
C VAL A 54 -10.55 34.20 -23.96
N ALA A 55 -11.17 34.42 -25.13
CA ALA A 55 -12.62 34.44 -25.27
C ALA A 55 -13.23 33.06 -24.93
N CYS A 56 -12.64 31.97 -25.41
CA CYS A 56 -13.06 30.62 -25.07
C CYS A 56 -12.91 30.35 -23.57
N PHE A 57 -11.77 30.71 -22.97
CA PHE A 57 -11.53 30.53 -21.53
C PHE A 57 -12.55 31.28 -20.66
N GLN A 58 -12.87 32.53 -21.01
CA GLN A 58 -13.85 33.36 -20.29
C GLN A 58 -15.30 32.91 -20.50
N ARG A 59 -15.62 32.32 -21.66
CA ARG A 59 -16.95 31.79 -21.97
C ARG A 59 -17.30 30.60 -21.07
N ILE A 60 -16.33 29.76 -20.72
CA ILE A 60 -16.58 28.54 -19.94
C ILE A 60 -16.94 28.91 -18.49
N GLN A 61 -18.22 28.77 -18.16
CA GLN A 61 -18.74 29.01 -16.81
C GLN A 61 -18.76 27.71 -16.01
N LEU A 62 -17.77 27.50 -15.14
CA LEU A 62 -17.64 26.27 -14.34
C LEU A 62 -18.87 25.93 -13.49
N GLU A 63 -19.65 26.93 -13.08
CA GLU A 63 -20.85 26.70 -12.26
C GLU A 63 -21.98 26.08 -13.08
N ALA A 64 -22.21 26.59 -14.29
CA ALA A 64 -23.13 25.97 -15.23
C ALA A 64 -22.67 24.55 -15.60
N LEU A 65 -21.35 24.35 -15.72
CA LEU A 65 -20.78 23.02 -15.93
C LEU A 65 -21.13 22.05 -14.78
N LYS A 66 -20.96 22.46 -13.52
CA LYS A 66 -21.32 21.64 -12.35
C LYS A 66 -22.82 21.37 -12.25
N GLN A 67 -23.66 22.32 -12.63
CA GLN A 67 -25.12 22.14 -12.62
C GLN A 67 -25.55 21.10 -13.65
N GLN A 68 -24.96 21.15 -14.85
CA GLN A 68 -25.27 20.20 -15.92
C GLN A 68 -24.62 18.82 -15.70
N PHE A 69 -23.37 18.81 -15.23
CA PHE A 69 -22.59 17.59 -15.02
C PHE A 69 -22.16 17.50 -13.55
N GLN A 70 -23.08 17.05 -12.70
CA GLN A 70 -22.89 17.03 -11.24
C GLN A 70 -21.62 16.29 -10.78
N GLN A 71 -21.21 15.23 -11.48
CA GLN A 71 -20.06 14.38 -11.11
C GLN A 71 -18.80 14.69 -11.94
N VAL A 72 -18.48 15.97 -12.09
CA VAL A 72 -17.25 16.46 -12.72
C VAL A 72 -16.44 17.22 -11.68
N GLU A 73 -15.17 16.91 -11.50
CA GLU A 73 -14.23 17.75 -10.74
C GLU A 73 -13.82 18.92 -11.63
N CYS A 74 -13.99 20.16 -11.16
CA CYS A 74 -13.51 21.32 -11.92
C CYS A 74 -13.20 22.53 -11.04
N PHE A 75 -12.13 23.24 -11.42
CA PHE A 75 -11.65 24.44 -10.75
C PHE A 75 -10.76 25.25 -11.70
N THR A 76 -10.55 26.53 -11.39
CA THR A 76 -9.54 27.35 -12.06
C THR A 76 -8.37 27.66 -11.14
N GLU A 77 -7.18 27.70 -11.71
CA GLU A 77 -5.97 28.12 -11.04
C GLU A 77 -5.11 28.91 -12.04
N SER A 78 -4.91 30.21 -11.77
CA SER A 78 -4.24 31.13 -12.68
C SER A 78 -4.85 31.09 -14.10
N ASN A 79 -4.08 30.73 -15.11
CA ASN A 79 -4.54 30.65 -16.50
C ASN A 79 -4.98 29.23 -16.92
N PHE A 80 -5.15 28.34 -15.95
CA PHE A 80 -5.56 26.96 -16.17
C PHE A 80 -6.98 26.74 -15.67
N MET A 81 -7.76 26.02 -16.48
CA MET A 81 -9.04 25.46 -16.09
C MET A 81 -8.91 23.95 -16.10
N TYR A 82 -9.09 23.34 -14.94
CA TYR A 82 -9.01 21.90 -14.77
C TYR A 82 -10.41 21.32 -14.80
N ILE A 83 -10.63 20.33 -15.65
CA ILE A 83 -11.88 19.59 -15.77
C ILE A 83 -11.55 18.10 -15.77
N ARG A 84 -12.08 17.37 -14.81
CA ARG A 84 -11.80 15.96 -14.64
C ARG A 84 -13.09 15.19 -14.41
N TYR A 85 -13.33 14.23 -15.29
CA TYR A 85 -14.46 13.31 -15.26
C TYR A 85 -13.89 11.91 -15.49
N LYS A 86 -13.35 11.31 -14.43
CA LYS A 86 -12.76 9.97 -14.46
C LYS A 86 -13.64 9.02 -13.66
N VAL A 87 -13.66 7.75 -14.10
CA VAL A 87 -14.27 6.67 -13.33
C VAL A 87 -13.59 6.59 -11.97
N GLY A 88 -14.39 6.52 -10.91
CA GLY A 88 -13.89 6.35 -9.55
C GLY A 88 -13.32 7.63 -8.94
N LEU A 89 -13.86 8.81 -9.24
CA LEU A 89 -13.65 9.99 -8.40
C LEU A 89 -14.52 9.91 -7.13
N LEU A 90 -14.00 10.45 -6.02
CA LEU A 90 -14.73 10.55 -4.76
C LEU A 90 -15.47 11.87 -4.72
N PHE A 91 -16.81 11.81 -4.71
CA PHE A 91 -17.64 13.00 -4.62
C PHE A 91 -18.38 13.05 -3.28
N LYS A 92 -18.56 14.26 -2.79
CA LYS A 92 -19.41 14.54 -1.65
C LYS A 92 -20.13 15.86 -1.89
N ARG A 93 -21.43 15.89 -1.58
CA ARG A 93 -22.24 17.09 -1.78
C ARG A 93 -21.80 18.18 -0.80
N LEU A 94 -21.42 19.34 -1.31
CA LEU A 94 -20.98 20.47 -0.48
C LEU A 94 -22.17 20.98 0.36
N PRO A 95 -22.02 21.13 1.69
CA PRO A 95 -23.14 21.45 2.59
C PRO A 95 -23.83 22.76 2.21
N GLY A 96 -25.17 22.75 2.23
CA GLY A 96 -25.96 23.94 1.90
C GLY A 96 -26.00 24.30 0.41
N THR A 97 -25.47 23.44 -0.48
CA THR A 97 -25.49 23.64 -1.93
C THR A 97 -25.97 22.38 -2.65
N ASP A 98 -26.24 22.48 -3.96
CA ASP A 98 -26.49 21.33 -4.85
C ASP A 98 -25.22 20.85 -5.58
N VAL A 99 -24.05 21.42 -5.25
CA VAL A 99 -22.79 21.10 -5.93
C VAL A 99 -22.11 19.91 -5.26
N TRP A 100 -21.73 18.93 -6.08
CA TRP A 100 -20.88 17.83 -5.65
C TRP A 100 -19.42 18.19 -5.90
N VAL A 101 -18.57 17.97 -4.91
CA VAL A 101 -17.14 18.31 -4.96
C VAL A 101 -16.29 17.09 -4.67
N THR A 102 -15.06 17.08 -5.18
CA THR A 102 -14.00 16.17 -4.76
C THR A 102 -13.11 16.87 -3.72
N PRO A 103 -12.21 16.16 -3.03
CA PRO A 103 -11.29 16.85 -2.14
C PRO A 103 -10.36 17.85 -2.87
N LYS A 104 -10.20 17.75 -4.21
CA LYS A 104 -9.32 18.63 -5.00
C LYS A 104 -9.99 19.97 -5.35
N ASP A 105 -11.28 19.97 -5.69
CA ASP A 105 -12.01 21.18 -6.07
C ASP A 105 -12.90 21.75 -4.97
N MET A 106 -13.06 21.05 -3.84
CA MET A 106 -13.88 21.47 -2.70
C MET A 106 -13.60 22.90 -2.26
N MET A 107 -12.34 23.27 -2.02
CA MET A 107 -12.02 24.61 -1.50
C MET A 107 -12.28 25.71 -2.53
N PHE A 108 -12.16 25.41 -3.83
CA PHE A 108 -12.54 26.34 -4.89
C PHE A 108 -14.04 26.65 -4.81
N TRP A 109 -14.88 25.63 -4.69
CA TRP A 109 -16.34 25.78 -4.59
C TRP A 109 -16.80 26.35 -3.25
N ALA A 110 -16.17 25.96 -2.15
CA ALA A 110 -16.45 26.51 -0.83
C ALA A 110 -16.18 28.02 -0.77
N ARG A 111 -15.08 28.48 -1.36
CA ARG A 111 -14.78 29.91 -1.50
C ARG A 111 -15.84 30.61 -2.34
N LYS A 112 -16.16 30.05 -3.51
CA LYS A 112 -17.06 30.67 -4.49
C LYS A 112 -18.51 30.76 -4.00
N LEU A 113 -19.03 29.71 -3.35
CA LEU A 113 -20.45 29.58 -3.00
C LEU A 113 -20.75 29.89 -1.53
N LEU A 114 -19.81 29.63 -0.64
CA LEU A 114 -20.01 29.72 0.81
C LEU A 114 -19.15 30.79 1.49
N GLN A 115 -18.25 31.45 0.73
CA GLN A 115 -17.30 32.45 1.24
C GLN A 115 -16.39 31.90 2.35
N LEU A 116 -16.03 30.61 2.28
CA LEU A 116 -15.11 29.96 3.22
C LEU A 116 -13.73 29.82 2.58
N HIS A 117 -12.68 30.22 3.29
CA HIS A 117 -11.33 30.35 2.74
C HIS A 117 -10.40 29.19 3.10
N THR A 118 -10.67 28.50 4.22
CA THR A 118 -9.87 27.37 4.73
C THR A 118 -10.70 26.11 4.91
N MET A 119 -10.02 24.96 4.97
CA MET A 119 -10.68 23.69 5.26
C MET A 119 -11.23 23.64 6.69
N GLU A 120 -10.49 24.21 7.64
CA GLU A 120 -10.88 24.29 9.06
C GLU A 120 -12.22 25.01 9.23
N GLU A 121 -12.42 26.16 8.59
CA GLU A 121 -13.70 26.89 8.61
C GLU A 121 -14.88 26.04 8.14
N LEU A 122 -14.65 25.18 7.14
CA LEU A 122 -15.66 24.31 6.57
C LEU A 122 -15.97 23.11 7.49
N ILE A 123 -14.95 22.55 8.13
CA ILE A 123 -15.09 21.52 9.17
C ILE A 123 -15.83 22.09 10.38
N ASP A 124 -15.40 23.24 10.90
CA ASP A 124 -15.96 23.85 12.10
C ASP A 124 -17.43 24.24 11.91
N ARG A 125 -17.77 24.78 10.73
CA ARG A 125 -19.13 25.25 10.44
C ARG A 125 -20.11 24.11 10.16
N PHE A 126 -19.67 23.04 9.50
CA PHE A 126 -20.59 22.01 8.97
C PHE A 126 -20.30 20.58 9.46
N GLY A 127 -19.19 20.36 10.16
CA GLY A 127 -18.65 19.03 10.42
C GLY A 127 -18.38 18.26 9.13
N TYR A 128 -17.96 18.96 8.08
CA TYR A 128 -17.78 18.40 6.74
C TYR A 128 -16.32 18.05 6.49
N ASP A 129 -16.06 16.76 6.33
CA ASP A 129 -14.76 16.25 5.93
C ASP A 129 -14.91 15.06 4.98
N PHE A 130 -13.92 14.85 4.12
CA PHE A 130 -13.78 13.60 3.38
C PHE A 130 -13.15 12.58 4.33
N ILE A 131 -13.95 11.62 4.80
CA ILE A 131 -13.46 10.55 5.67
C ILE A 131 -12.39 9.78 4.91
N THR A 132 -11.15 10.13 5.21
CA THR A 132 -9.94 9.53 4.71
C THR A 132 -9.10 9.17 5.93
N SER A 133 -8.44 8.01 5.89
CA SER A 133 -7.65 7.51 7.01
C SER A 133 -6.18 7.86 6.76
N PHE A 134 -5.29 7.64 7.74
CA PHE A 134 -3.85 7.94 7.71
C PHE A 134 -3.12 7.46 6.44
N HIS A 135 -3.66 6.49 5.71
CA HIS A 135 -3.10 6.02 4.45
C HIS A 135 -3.08 7.08 3.34
N VAL A 136 -3.87 8.15 3.44
CA VAL A 136 -3.78 9.28 2.53
C VAL A 136 -2.46 10.02 2.70
N ASP A 137 -2.00 10.17 3.94
CA ASP A 137 -0.71 10.79 4.24
C ASP A 137 0.47 9.94 3.74
N LEU A 138 0.29 8.61 3.68
CA LEU A 138 1.29 7.66 3.18
C LEU A 138 1.30 7.50 1.65
N ASN A 139 0.26 7.95 0.95
CA ASN A 139 0.12 7.79 -0.50
C ASN A 139 0.44 9.12 -1.19
N PRO A 140 1.69 9.32 -1.66
CA PRO A 140 2.05 10.55 -2.34
C PRO A 140 1.15 10.75 -3.55
N LEU A 141 0.74 11.98 -3.81
CA LEU A 141 -0.14 12.29 -4.94
C LEU A 141 -1.48 11.51 -4.93
N PHE A 142 -2.00 11.06 -3.77
CA PHE A 142 -3.28 10.35 -3.61
C PHE A 142 -4.41 10.91 -4.50
N MET A 143 -4.53 12.23 -4.56
CA MET A 143 -5.56 12.97 -5.31
C MET A 143 -5.44 12.84 -6.84
N HIS A 144 -4.29 12.42 -7.35
CA HIS A 144 -4.05 12.21 -8.77
C HIS A 144 -4.50 10.81 -9.22
N ASN A 145 -4.71 9.89 -8.28
CA ASN A 145 -5.09 8.51 -8.57
C ASN A 145 -6.60 8.28 -8.51
N ALA A 146 -7.10 7.30 -9.27
CA ALA A 146 -8.50 6.89 -9.17
C ALA A 146 -8.80 6.30 -7.77
N PHE A 147 -9.94 6.63 -7.18
CA PHE A 147 -10.31 6.19 -5.84
C PHE A 147 -10.31 4.65 -5.64
N PRO A 148 -10.76 3.82 -6.61
CA PRO A 148 -10.62 2.37 -6.52
C PRO A 148 -9.16 1.92 -6.38
N LYS A 149 -8.22 2.61 -7.05
CA LYS A 149 -6.78 2.33 -6.94
C LYS A 149 -6.25 2.70 -5.57
N ASN A 150 -6.69 3.83 -5.02
CA ASN A 150 -6.38 4.21 -3.64
C ASN A 150 -6.93 3.20 -2.62
N THR A 151 -8.14 2.68 -2.84
CA THR A 151 -8.71 1.62 -2.00
C THR A 151 -7.89 0.32 -2.10
N LEU A 152 -7.46 -0.05 -3.32
CA LEU A 152 -6.58 -1.21 -3.53
C LEU A 152 -5.22 -1.02 -2.87
N ALA A 153 -4.66 0.19 -2.93
CA ALA A 153 -3.42 0.56 -2.26
C ALA A 153 -3.55 0.42 -0.74
N PHE A 154 -4.63 0.95 -0.15
CA PHE A 154 -4.89 0.81 1.27
C PHE A 154 -5.01 -0.66 1.70
N ASN A 155 -5.74 -1.46 0.92
CA ASN A 155 -5.84 -2.90 1.17
C ASN A 155 -4.49 -3.60 1.01
N ALA A 156 -3.67 -3.20 0.04
CA ALA A 156 -2.32 -3.74 -0.12
C ALA A 156 -1.42 -3.36 1.05
N LEU A 157 -1.49 -2.11 1.52
CA LEU A 157 -0.72 -1.61 2.65
C LEU A 157 -1.01 -2.38 3.95
N LYS A 158 -2.27 -2.73 4.21
CA LYS A 158 -2.63 -3.61 5.35
C LYS A 158 -2.03 -5.01 5.28
N ASN A 159 -1.76 -5.49 4.07
CA ASN A 159 -1.17 -6.80 3.81
C ASN A 159 0.34 -6.71 3.51
N ALA A 160 0.91 -5.50 3.54
CA ALA A 160 2.31 -5.31 3.26
C ALA A 160 3.10 -5.92 4.42
N VAL A 161 4.13 -6.68 4.09
CA VAL A 161 5.21 -6.94 5.04
C VAL A 161 5.82 -5.56 5.30
N LEU A 162 5.65 -5.00 6.49
CA LEU A 162 6.21 -3.70 6.81
C LEU A 162 7.59 -3.89 7.45
N ALA A 163 8.51 -3.01 7.10
CA ALA A 163 9.85 -3.05 7.63
C ALA A 163 9.85 -2.43 9.02
N THR A 164 9.61 -3.25 10.04
CA THR A 164 9.69 -2.84 11.45
C THR A 164 11.00 -3.31 12.06
N ASP A 165 11.43 -2.68 13.16
CA ASP A 165 12.62 -3.13 13.88
C ASP A 165 12.37 -4.56 14.42
N ALA A 166 13.35 -5.47 14.27
CA ALA A 166 13.27 -6.85 14.79
C ALA A 166 12.93 -6.90 16.29
N ARG A 167 13.28 -5.84 17.04
CA ARG A 167 12.90 -5.67 18.45
C ARG A 167 11.39 -5.73 18.69
N TYR A 168 10.56 -5.30 17.73
CA TYR A 168 9.10 -5.42 17.81
C TYR A 168 8.67 -6.88 17.89
N ALA A 169 9.18 -7.73 16.99
CA ALA A 169 8.87 -9.16 16.98
C ALA A 169 9.34 -9.86 18.26
N HIS A 170 10.52 -9.48 18.77
CA HIS A 170 11.05 -10.05 20.01
C HIS A 170 10.20 -9.67 21.22
N TYR A 171 9.78 -8.40 21.32
CA TYR A 171 9.04 -7.90 22.47
C TYR A 171 7.64 -8.50 22.58
N PHE A 172 6.91 -8.59 21.46
CA PHE A 172 5.51 -9.04 21.47
C PHE A 172 5.34 -10.55 21.31
N MET A 173 6.39 -11.29 20.89
CA MET A 173 6.29 -12.71 20.52
C MET A 173 5.04 -12.97 19.66
N ASP A 174 4.87 -12.17 18.61
CA ASP A 174 3.78 -12.30 17.66
C ASP A 174 4.27 -12.96 16.36
N SER A 175 3.37 -13.60 15.61
CA SER A 175 3.71 -14.15 14.30
C SER A 175 3.55 -13.05 13.27
N LEU A 176 4.66 -12.44 12.86
CA LEU A 176 4.67 -11.35 11.89
C LEU A 176 5.78 -11.54 10.87
N SER A 177 5.49 -11.18 9.62
CA SER A 177 6.55 -10.97 8.64
C SER A 177 7.01 -9.53 8.80
N ALA A 178 8.30 -9.33 9.07
CA ALA A 178 8.92 -8.01 9.12
C ALA A 178 10.14 -8.00 8.20
N TYR A 179 10.40 -6.89 7.52
CA TYR A 179 11.72 -6.77 6.91
C TYR A 179 12.77 -6.61 8.00
N ALA A 180 13.81 -7.44 7.98
CA ALA A 180 14.99 -7.16 8.76
C ALA A 180 15.80 -6.08 8.05
N ARG A 181 15.85 -4.90 8.66
CA ARG A 181 16.70 -3.78 8.22
C ARG A 181 18.15 -4.20 7.90
N GLN A 182 18.66 -5.21 8.60
CA GLN A 182 20.03 -5.69 8.45
C GLN A 182 20.27 -6.39 7.09
N LEU A 183 19.21 -6.88 6.44
CA LEU A 183 19.32 -7.59 5.16
C LEU A 183 19.34 -6.65 3.95
N THR A 184 19.09 -5.34 4.10
CA THR A 184 18.92 -4.44 2.96
C THR A 184 19.35 -3.00 3.21
N PRO A 185 20.26 -2.43 2.39
CA PRO A 185 20.62 -1.01 2.44
C PRO A 185 19.60 -0.09 1.75
N TYR A 186 18.61 -0.63 1.04
CA TYR A 186 17.70 0.13 0.17
C TYR A 186 16.52 0.76 0.92
N HIS A 187 16.37 0.55 2.23
CA HIS A 187 15.19 1.00 2.97
C HIS A 187 15.31 2.43 3.50
N GLN A 188 14.31 3.26 3.22
CA GLN A 188 14.19 4.62 3.73
C GLN A 188 13.01 4.75 4.70
N ILE A 189 13.13 5.64 5.68
CA ILE A 189 12.06 5.96 6.63
C ILE A 189 11.02 6.82 5.91
N VAL A 190 9.75 6.38 5.91
CA VAL A 190 8.64 7.13 5.28
C VAL A 190 8.07 8.18 6.23
N GLN A 191 8.05 7.85 7.51
CA GLN A 191 7.51 8.70 8.56
C GLN A 191 8.43 8.57 9.78
N GLU A 192 8.96 9.70 10.24
CA GLU A 192 9.77 9.70 11.45
C GLU A 192 8.88 9.35 12.67
N PRO A 193 9.36 8.49 13.58
CA PRO A 193 8.60 8.11 14.75
C PRO A 193 8.46 9.29 15.72
N VAL A 194 7.31 9.35 16.39
CA VAL A 194 7.13 10.26 17.53
C VAL A 194 8.04 9.80 18.68
N GLN A 195 8.67 10.72 19.39
CA GLN A 195 9.54 10.41 20.54
C GLN A 195 8.73 10.13 21.82
N ASP A 196 7.86 9.11 21.79
CA ASP A 196 6.97 8.71 22.89
C ASP A 196 7.41 7.41 23.61
N GLY A 197 8.60 6.89 23.25
CA GLY A 197 9.15 5.64 23.79
C GLY A 197 8.56 4.35 23.19
N ILE A 198 7.47 4.43 22.42
CA ILE A 198 6.81 3.28 21.79
C ILE A 198 6.97 3.34 20.27
N SER A 199 6.55 4.45 19.66
CA SER A 199 6.60 4.73 18.22
C SER A 199 7.97 4.52 17.57
N PRO A 200 9.14 4.74 18.23
CA PRO A 200 10.44 4.39 17.66
C PRO A 200 10.65 2.89 17.40
N HIS A 201 9.78 2.02 17.94
CA HIS A 201 9.74 0.60 17.63
C HIS A 201 8.86 0.28 16.40
N PHE A 202 8.15 1.28 15.86
CA PHE A 202 7.21 1.19 14.74
C PHE A 202 7.65 2.03 13.53
N ASP A 203 8.97 2.22 13.34
CA ASP A 203 9.51 2.86 12.16
C ASP A 203 8.93 2.20 10.89
N LEU A 204 8.17 2.96 10.09
CA LEU A 204 7.73 2.50 8.79
C LEU A 204 8.82 2.77 7.77
N ARG A 205 9.42 1.71 7.22
CA ARG A 205 10.40 1.82 6.14
C ARG A 205 9.90 1.19 4.85
N VAL A 206 10.34 1.76 3.73
CA VAL A 206 10.00 1.27 2.39
C VAL A 206 11.26 1.05 1.57
N PRO A 207 11.25 0.06 0.66
CA PRO A 207 12.30 -0.09 -0.32
C PRO A 207 12.33 1.09 -1.28
N HIS A 208 13.49 1.75 -1.35
CA HIS A 208 13.81 2.77 -2.31
C HIS A 208 14.65 2.13 -3.43
N VAL A 209 14.07 2.02 -4.62
CA VAL A 209 14.62 1.30 -5.77
C VAL A 209 14.45 2.13 -7.05
N VAL A 210 15.34 1.93 -8.01
CA VAL A 210 15.26 2.58 -9.33
C VAL A 210 14.28 1.80 -10.21
N VAL A 211 13.15 2.43 -10.56
CA VAL A 211 12.11 1.81 -11.39
C VAL A 211 12.17 2.40 -12.80
N SER A 212 12.10 1.53 -13.82
CA SER A 212 11.91 1.95 -15.21
C SER A 212 10.62 1.40 -15.79
N TYR A 213 9.90 2.24 -16.53
CA TYR A 213 8.68 1.82 -17.24
C TYR A 213 9.03 1.38 -18.66
N MET A 214 9.09 0.06 -18.89
CA MET A 214 9.33 -0.52 -20.22
C MET A 214 8.71 -1.90 -20.39
N SER A 215 8.38 -2.25 -21.62
CA SER A 215 8.10 -3.64 -21.99
C SER A 215 9.42 -4.41 -22.08
N PHE A 216 9.54 -5.55 -21.41
CA PHE A 216 10.78 -6.32 -21.40
C PHE A 216 10.50 -7.81 -21.59
N LEU A 217 10.93 -8.37 -22.74
CA LEU A 217 10.90 -9.80 -23.07
C LEU A 217 9.55 -10.50 -22.79
N GLY A 218 8.42 -9.78 -22.85
CA GLY A 218 7.11 -10.27 -22.42
C GLY A 218 6.97 -10.54 -20.91
N CYS A 219 8.05 -10.41 -20.13
CA CYS A 219 8.09 -10.69 -18.70
C CYS A 219 7.35 -9.65 -17.86
N THR A 220 7.16 -8.45 -18.40
CA THR A 220 6.34 -7.38 -17.78
C THR A 220 4.89 -7.40 -18.28
N GLN A 221 4.47 -8.34 -19.12
CA GLN A 221 3.07 -8.43 -19.56
C GLN A 221 2.14 -8.83 -18.39
N GLU A 222 0.89 -8.38 -18.47
CA GLU A 222 -0.20 -8.79 -17.56
C GLU A 222 0.15 -8.73 -16.06
N ASP A 223 0.57 -7.56 -15.58
CA ASP A 223 0.94 -7.32 -14.17
C ASP A 223 2.17 -8.11 -13.69
N GLY A 224 3.05 -8.52 -14.61
CA GLY A 224 4.42 -8.92 -14.28
C GLY A 224 5.32 -7.72 -13.97
N ILE A 225 6.20 -7.86 -12.98
CA ILE A 225 7.30 -6.94 -12.71
C ILE A 225 8.62 -7.70 -12.75
N VAL A 226 9.63 -7.15 -13.43
CA VAL A 226 10.96 -7.74 -13.43
C VAL A 226 11.81 -7.04 -12.39
N CYS A 227 12.56 -7.81 -11.61
CA CYS A 227 13.56 -7.31 -10.68
C CYS A 227 14.93 -7.90 -10.99
N ARG A 228 15.98 -7.09 -10.86
CA ARG A 228 17.36 -7.56 -10.98
C ARG A 228 17.68 -8.50 -9.81
N GLN A 229 18.31 -9.63 -10.09
CA GLN A 229 18.49 -10.70 -9.09
C GLN A 229 19.39 -10.32 -7.89
N ASP A 230 20.30 -9.36 -8.07
CA ASP A 230 21.19 -8.84 -7.02
C ASP A 230 20.53 -7.76 -6.14
N VAL A 231 19.29 -7.37 -6.41
CA VAL A 231 18.54 -6.40 -5.60
C VAL A 231 17.85 -7.11 -4.45
N ASN A 232 18.42 -6.95 -3.25
CA ASN A 232 17.88 -7.49 -1.99
C ASN A 232 16.90 -6.55 -1.29
N ALA A 233 16.39 -5.52 -1.97
CA ALA A 233 15.49 -4.53 -1.39
C ALA A 233 14.19 -5.13 -0.81
N PHE A 234 13.83 -6.33 -1.24
CA PHE A 234 12.60 -7.04 -0.87
C PHE A 234 12.84 -8.31 -0.03
N ASP A 235 14.08 -8.56 0.41
CA ASP A 235 14.40 -9.66 1.32
C ASP A 235 13.90 -9.35 2.72
N CYS A 236 13.17 -10.28 3.36
CA CYS A 236 12.58 -10.08 4.69
C CYS A 236 12.91 -11.21 5.67
N CYS A 237 12.56 -11.02 6.94
CA CYS A 237 12.59 -12.06 7.96
C CYS A 237 11.16 -12.39 8.40
N ARG A 238 10.84 -13.67 8.45
CA ARG A 238 9.56 -14.16 8.95
C ARG A 238 9.75 -14.59 10.39
N PHE A 239 9.01 -13.97 11.29
CA PHE A 239 8.95 -14.40 12.69
C PHE A 239 7.75 -15.32 12.87
N TYR A 240 8.01 -16.53 13.36
CA TYR A 240 6.98 -17.48 13.74
C TYR A 240 6.97 -17.61 15.25
N THR A 241 5.82 -17.33 15.87
CA THR A 241 5.63 -17.67 17.27
C THR A 241 4.90 -18.99 17.38
N ILE A 242 5.64 -20.00 17.81
CA ILE A 242 5.09 -21.31 18.17
C ILE A 242 4.57 -21.22 19.59
N ARG A 243 3.30 -21.57 19.81
CA ARG A 243 2.72 -21.74 21.14
C ARG A 243 2.36 -23.20 21.36
N ILE A 244 2.69 -23.71 22.53
CA ILE A 244 2.51 -25.13 22.90
C ILE A 244 1.90 -25.17 24.29
N LYS A 245 0.77 -25.85 24.42
CA LYS A 245 0.20 -26.17 25.72
C LYS A 245 0.92 -27.38 26.31
N ILE A 246 1.26 -27.28 27.59
CA ILE A 246 2.00 -28.30 28.33
C ILE A 246 1.05 -28.89 29.38
N LYS A 247 0.96 -30.22 29.43
CA LYS A 247 0.42 -30.94 30.59
C LYS A 247 1.54 -31.77 31.19
N ALA A 248 1.89 -31.44 32.42
CA ALA A 248 2.94 -32.02 33.23
C ALA A 248 2.55 -31.84 34.71
N ASP A 249 3.00 -32.73 35.58
CA ASP A 249 2.78 -32.69 37.04
C ASP A 249 4.00 -32.18 37.82
N GLY A 250 5.14 -32.02 37.16
CA GLY A 250 6.39 -31.53 37.75
C GLY A 250 7.06 -30.40 36.97
N LEU A 251 8.35 -30.20 37.23
CA LEU A 251 9.16 -29.17 36.58
C LEU A 251 9.33 -29.48 35.10
N VAL A 252 9.16 -28.48 34.24
CA VAL A 252 9.42 -28.59 32.79
C VAL A 252 10.59 -27.71 32.41
N MET A 253 11.46 -28.22 31.55
CA MET A 253 12.56 -27.49 30.94
C MET A 253 12.47 -27.56 29.43
N PHE A 254 12.87 -26.50 28.75
CA PHE A 254 13.02 -26.48 27.30
C PHE A 254 14.47 -26.18 26.93
N HIS A 255 15.05 -27.07 26.13
CA HIS A 255 16.39 -26.95 25.58
C HIS A 255 16.29 -26.60 24.09
N PRO A 256 16.33 -25.31 23.72
CA PRO A 256 16.31 -24.90 22.31
C PRO A 256 17.58 -25.38 21.61
N VAL A 257 17.48 -25.67 20.31
CA VAL A 257 18.67 -25.73 19.47
C VAL A 257 19.26 -24.33 19.39
N GLN A 258 20.51 -24.18 19.79
CA GLN A 258 21.25 -22.92 19.78
C GLN A 258 22.21 -22.88 18.59
N GLY A 259 22.49 -21.69 18.06
CA GLY A 259 23.48 -21.47 17.00
C GLY A 259 22.91 -20.79 15.76
N ASP A 260 23.63 -20.93 14.65
CA ASP A 260 23.25 -20.41 13.33
C ASP A 260 21.96 -21.05 12.81
N ALA A 261 21.44 -20.51 11.69
CA ALA A 261 20.21 -20.99 11.07
C ALA A 261 20.24 -22.51 10.90
N ASN A 262 19.30 -23.18 11.57
CA ASN A 262 19.24 -24.62 11.62
C ASN A 262 18.58 -25.14 10.33
N GLU A 263 19.36 -25.84 9.49
CA GLU A 263 18.83 -26.56 8.34
C GLU A 263 18.05 -27.82 8.75
N THR A 264 18.24 -28.30 9.99
CA THR A 264 17.43 -29.38 10.54
C THR A 264 16.07 -28.84 10.96
N SER A 265 15.06 -29.71 10.92
CA SER A 265 13.72 -29.36 11.41
C SER A 265 13.64 -29.23 12.93
N LEU A 266 14.69 -29.55 13.70
CA LEU A 266 14.62 -29.61 15.16
C LEU A 266 14.65 -28.21 15.80
N VAL A 267 13.61 -27.87 16.55
CA VAL A 267 13.50 -26.60 17.29
C VAL A 267 14.17 -26.72 18.66
N GLY A 268 14.00 -27.87 19.31
CA GLY A 268 14.53 -28.11 20.65
C GLY A 268 13.85 -29.31 21.31
N THR A 269 14.23 -29.56 22.56
CA THR A 269 13.73 -30.68 23.34
C THR A 269 13.07 -30.19 24.62
N VAL A 270 11.87 -30.67 24.91
CA VAL A 270 11.18 -30.43 26.17
C VAL A 270 11.39 -31.64 27.09
N VAL A 271 11.81 -31.37 28.32
CA VAL A 271 12.10 -32.37 29.33
C VAL A 271 11.25 -32.08 30.57
N HIS A 272 10.65 -33.12 31.12
CA HIS A 272 9.79 -33.05 32.30
C HIS A 272 10.38 -33.87 33.46
N PHE A 273 10.32 -33.33 34.67
CA PHE A 273 10.74 -33.96 35.91
C PHE A 273 9.52 -34.17 36.81
N GLY A 274 8.72 -35.19 36.47
CA GLY A 274 7.55 -35.63 37.21
C GLY A 274 7.27 -37.10 36.94
N GLU A 275 6.15 -37.60 37.45
CA GLU A 275 5.76 -39.02 37.30
C GLU A 275 4.80 -39.22 36.12
N ALA A 276 3.95 -38.23 35.83
CA ALA A 276 3.00 -38.30 34.73
C ALA A 276 3.68 -38.16 33.36
N LEU A 277 3.12 -38.81 32.33
CA LEU A 277 3.55 -38.66 30.94
C LEU A 277 3.50 -37.18 30.52
N LEU A 278 4.60 -36.66 29.96
CA LEU A 278 4.62 -35.32 29.37
C LEU A 278 3.71 -35.29 28.13
N GLN A 279 2.75 -34.36 28.09
CA GLN A 279 1.93 -34.13 26.90
C GLN A 279 2.12 -32.69 26.39
N LEU A 280 2.41 -32.58 25.10
CA LEU A 280 2.54 -31.31 24.40
C LEU A 280 1.51 -31.20 23.28
N GLU A 281 0.80 -30.08 23.25
CA GLU A 281 -0.22 -29.76 22.24
C GLU A 281 0.19 -28.45 21.55
N PRO A 282 0.83 -28.52 20.37
CA PRO A 282 1.16 -27.33 19.59
C PRO A 282 -0.09 -26.68 18.98
N PHE A 283 -0.18 -25.36 19.06
CA PHE A 283 -1.24 -24.59 18.39
C PHE A 283 -0.94 -24.27 16.92
N SER A 284 0.16 -24.77 16.37
CA SER A 284 0.60 -24.50 15.01
C SER A 284 0.71 -25.79 14.20
N ILE A 285 0.10 -25.81 13.00
CA ILE A 285 0.21 -26.92 12.04
C ILE A 285 1.63 -27.15 11.53
N HIS A 286 2.52 -26.17 11.72
CA HIS A 286 3.90 -26.24 11.28
C HIS A 286 4.81 -26.95 12.27
N VAL A 287 4.27 -27.36 13.43
CA VAL A 287 5.03 -27.97 14.53
C VAL A 287 4.61 -29.41 14.70
N ARG A 288 5.61 -30.30 14.73
CA ARG A 288 5.45 -31.71 15.03
C ARG A 288 6.14 -32.03 16.34
N THR A 289 5.44 -32.76 17.21
CA THR A 289 6.00 -33.34 18.43
C THR A 289 6.45 -34.77 18.15
N VAL A 290 7.64 -35.14 18.63
CA VAL A 290 8.18 -36.50 18.52
C VAL A 290 8.55 -36.98 19.92
N PRO A 291 7.79 -37.91 20.53
CA PRO A 291 8.15 -38.46 21.82
C PRO A 291 9.40 -39.35 21.69
N ILE A 292 10.40 -39.09 22.52
CA ILE A 292 11.63 -39.88 22.61
C ILE A 292 11.56 -40.82 23.82
N LYS A 293 11.01 -40.32 24.92
CA LYS A 293 10.70 -41.06 26.16
C LYS A 293 9.44 -40.45 26.78
N ASP A 294 8.88 -41.11 27.79
CA ASP A 294 7.68 -40.64 28.49
C ASP A 294 7.79 -39.19 29.00
N GLN A 295 9.00 -38.78 29.38
CA GLN A 295 9.28 -37.43 29.89
C GLN A 295 10.08 -36.53 28.95
N VAL A 296 10.29 -36.95 27.70
CA VAL A 296 11.14 -36.22 26.74
C VAL A 296 10.48 -36.19 25.37
N ILE A 297 10.14 -34.98 24.91
CA ILE A 297 9.53 -34.75 23.60
C ILE A 297 10.39 -33.76 22.81
N GLN A 298 10.73 -34.13 21.58
CA GLN A 298 11.37 -33.25 20.62
C GLN A 298 10.34 -32.46 19.82
N LEU A 299 10.64 -31.20 19.56
CA LEU A 299 9.82 -30.29 18.78
C LEU A 299 10.47 -30.05 17.43
N HIS A 300 9.73 -30.27 16.35
CA HIS A 300 10.19 -30.05 14.99
C HIS A 300 9.33 -29.00 14.28
N PHE A 301 9.95 -28.11 13.52
CA PHE A 301 9.30 -27.11 12.68
C PHE A 301 9.52 -27.46 11.20
N ASN A 302 8.46 -27.45 10.42
CA ASN A 302 8.48 -27.95 9.03
C ASN A 302 8.92 -26.92 7.99
N LYS A 303 9.44 -25.76 8.40
CA LYS A 303 9.97 -24.73 7.50
C LYS A 303 11.42 -24.37 7.85
N PRO A 304 12.39 -25.27 7.67
CA PRO A 304 13.80 -24.90 7.69
C PRO A 304 14.19 -24.06 6.44
N PRO A 305 15.27 -23.27 6.50
CA PRO A 305 16.08 -23.00 7.69
C PRO A 305 15.42 -21.97 8.62
N PHE A 306 15.71 -22.05 9.93
CA PHE A 306 15.24 -21.08 10.94
C PHE A 306 16.22 -20.95 12.11
N ARG A 307 16.14 -19.84 12.85
CA ARG A 307 16.89 -19.59 14.09
C ARG A 307 15.93 -19.45 15.27
N VAL A 308 16.21 -20.10 16.39
CA VAL A 308 15.47 -19.86 17.64
C VAL A 308 15.97 -18.57 18.27
N ILE A 309 15.12 -17.56 18.36
CA ILE A 309 15.50 -16.25 18.90
C ILE A 309 15.28 -16.19 20.41
N GLN A 310 14.07 -16.54 20.82
CA GLN A 310 13.64 -16.42 22.20
C GLN A 310 12.59 -17.47 22.51
N HIS A 311 12.51 -17.87 23.77
CA HIS A 311 11.41 -18.67 24.27
C HIS A 311 10.95 -18.15 25.62
N TYR A 312 9.70 -18.45 25.94
CA TYR A 312 9.09 -18.19 27.23
C TYR A 312 8.39 -19.46 27.70
N LEU A 313 8.79 -19.94 28.86
CA LEU A 313 8.23 -21.13 29.49
C LEU A 313 7.49 -20.74 30.76
N SER A 314 6.24 -21.18 30.84
CA SER A 314 5.40 -21.14 32.05
C SER A 314 4.98 -22.55 32.43
N ALA A 315 4.30 -22.71 33.56
CA ALA A 315 3.84 -24.02 34.06
C ALA A 315 2.97 -24.80 33.05
N HIS A 316 2.26 -24.10 32.16
CA HIS A 316 1.29 -24.74 31.24
C HIS A 316 1.50 -24.37 29.77
N THR A 317 2.47 -23.52 29.46
CA THR A 317 2.65 -23.00 28.10
C THR A 317 4.11 -22.73 27.80
N LEU A 318 4.54 -23.19 26.63
CA LEU A 318 5.81 -22.83 26.01
C LEU A 318 5.52 -22.01 24.76
N SER A 319 6.11 -20.81 24.70
CA SER A 319 6.13 -19.96 23.51
C SER A 319 7.56 -19.90 22.97
N ILE A 320 7.74 -20.07 21.67
CA ILE A 320 9.06 -20.05 21.00
C ILE A 320 8.96 -19.11 19.80
N CYS A 321 9.81 -18.10 19.75
CA CYS A 321 9.96 -17.22 18.60
C CYS A 321 11.07 -17.77 17.70
N LEU A 322 10.71 -18.10 16.47
CA LEU A 322 11.64 -18.49 15.41
C LEU A 322 11.76 -17.36 14.40
N GLU A 323 12.94 -17.17 13.87
CA GLU A 323 13.21 -16.27 12.75
C GLU A 323 13.64 -17.08 11.54
N GLN A 324 13.13 -16.72 10.37
CA GLN A 324 13.47 -17.33 9.09
C GLN A 324 13.75 -16.23 8.08
N ASP A 325 14.92 -16.26 7.47
CA ASP A 325 15.22 -15.40 6.34
C ASP A 325 14.39 -15.83 5.13
N HIS A 326 13.81 -14.85 4.45
CA HIS A 326 13.02 -15.03 3.25
C HIS A 326 13.53 -14.10 2.17
N TRP A 327 14.29 -14.67 1.25
CA TRP A 327 14.85 -13.94 0.13
C TRP A 327 13.77 -13.79 -0.93
N ALA A 328 13.70 -12.61 -1.54
CA ALA A 328 12.76 -12.33 -2.60
C ALA A 328 12.93 -13.34 -3.73
N SER A 329 11.82 -13.77 -4.28
CA SER A 329 11.76 -14.87 -5.23
C SER A 329 10.74 -14.61 -6.34
N THR A 330 10.94 -15.25 -7.49
CA THR A 330 9.95 -15.19 -8.58
C THR A 330 8.62 -15.78 -8.08
N GLY A 331 7.54 -15.02 -8.23
CA GLY A 331 6.21 -15.36 -7.72
C GLY A 331 5.76 -14.52 -6.53
N ASP A 332 6.68 -13.82 -5.86
CA ASP A 332 6.32 -12.88 -4.79
C ASP A 332 5.51 -11.70 -5.32
N LYS A 333 4.65 -11.14 -4.46
CA LYS A 333 3.75 -10.05 -4.85
C LYS A 333 4.26 -8.73 -4.31
N LEU A 334 4.48 -7.77 -5.21
CA LEU A 334 4.78 -6.40 -4.87
C LEU A 334 3.56 -5.51 -5.14
N CYS A 335 3.46 -4.39 -4.43
CA CYS A 335 2.44 -3.38 -4.70
C CYS A 335 3.03 -1.99 -4.50
N SER A 336 2.75 -1.06 -5.41
CA SER A 336 3.05 0.36 -5.17
C SER A 336 2.07 0.97 -4.18
N PHE A 337 2.41 2.17 -3.68
CA PHE A 337 1.52 3.03 -2.89
C PHE A 337 0.25 3.47 -3.62
N HIS A 338 0.14 3.19 -4.91
CA HIS A 338 -0.99 3.55 -5.76
C HIS A 338 -1.82 2.33 -6.19
N GLY A 339 -1.62 1.18 -5.52
CA GLY A 339 -2.49 0.01 -5.69
C GLY A 339 -2.21 -0.80 -6.95
N GLN A 340 -1.02 -0.64 -7.53
CA GLN A 340 -0.53 -1.45 -8.65
C GLN A 340 0.15 -2.70 -8.11
N LYS A 341 -0.62 -3.79 -8.03
CA LYS A 341 -0.14 -5.11 -7.61
C LYS A 341 0.51 -5.81 -8.79
N LEU A 342 1.72 -6.34 -8.57
CA LEU A 342 2.52 -6.98 -9.60
C LEU A 342 3.15 -8.27 -9.06
N VAL A 343 3.34 -9.27 -9.92
CA VAL A 343 4.04 -10.52 -9.57
C VAL A 343 5.48 -10.44 -10.02
N LEU A 344 6.39 -10.68 -9.08
CA LEU A 344 7.83 -10.55 -9.25
C LEU A 344 8.39 -11.65 -10.14
N ARG A 345 9.28 -11.26 -11.04
CA ARG A 345 10.15 -12.16 -11.80
C ARG A 345 11.59 -11.70 -11.67
N LEU A 346 12.43 -12.55 -11.11
CA LEU A 346 13.86 -12.27 -10.97
C LEU A 346 14.59 -12.58 -12.27
N ILE A 347 15.42 -11.63 -12.72
CA ILE A 347 16.27 -11.77 -13.90
C ILE A 347 17.69 -11.31 -13.57
N LYS A 348 18.69 -12.06 -14.04
CA LYS A 348 20.12 -11.79 -13.76
C LYS A 348 20.60 -10.44 -14.25
N THR A 349 20.19 -10.07 -15.47
CA THR A 349 20.70 -8.88 -16.14
C THR A 349 19.54 -8.08 -16.70
N LEU A 350 19.48 -6.81 -16.32
CA LEU A 350 18.55 -5.82 -16.87
C LEU A 350 19.27 -4.89 -17.83
N PRO A 351 18.56 -4.32 -18.83
CA PRO A 351 19.12 -3.35 -19.75
C PRO A 351 19.58 -2.11 -18.99
N LEU A 352 20.69 -1.53 -19.44
CA LEU A 352 21.17 -0.24 -18.95
C LEU A 352 20.30 0.87 -19.56
N LEU A 353 19.90 1.85 -18.75
CA LEU A 353 19.21 3.06 -19.24
C LEU A 353 20.21 4.05 -19.84
N ASP A 354 21.40 4.10 -19.24
CA ASP A 354 22.60 4.83 -19.65
C ASP A 354 23.81 4.03 -19.12
N GLU A 355 25.04 4.31 -19.57
CA GLU A 355 26.28 3.59 -19.18
C GLU A 355 26.48 3.48 -17.65
N ARG A 356 25.76 4.27 -16.85
CA ARG A 356 25.88 4.35 -15.39
C ARG A 356 24.61 4.00 -14.62
N ILE A 357 23.45 3.86 -15.26
CA ILE A 357 22.18 3.65 -14.57
C ILE A 357 21.60 2.31 -14.98
N GLN A 358 21.62 1.38 -14.02
CA GLN A 358 20.93 0.11 -14.14
C GLN A 358 19.65 0.18 -13.27
N PRO A 359 18.47 -0.07 -13.86
CA PRO A 359 17.23 -0.10 -13.09
C PRO A 359 17.22 -1.33 -12.18
N ASP A 360 16.62 -1.20 -11.01
CA ASP A 360 16.37 -2.32 -10.10
C ASP A 360 15.10 -3.07 -10.52
N LEU A 361 14.08 -2.33 -10.94
CA LEU A 361 12.77 -2.85 -11.36
C LEU A 361 12.39 -2.38 -12.76
N LEU A 362 11.78 -3.27 -13.55
CA LEU A 362 11.08 -2.93 -14.79
C LEU A 362 9.58 -3.17 -14.63
N VAL A 363 8.81 -2.11 -14.84
CA VAL A 363 7.35 -2.12 -14.77
C VAL A 363 6.80 -1.88 -16.17
N ASN A 364 5.68 -2.49 -16.50
CA ASN A 364 5.03 -2.26 -17.78
C ASN A 364 4.45 -0.83 -17.86
N PRO A 365 4.74 -0.05 -18.92
CA PRO A 365 4.11 1.26 -19.10
C PRO A 365 2.60 1.16 -19.24
N TYR A 366 2.07 0.05 -19.77
CA TYR A 366 0.62 -0.12 -19.92
C TYR A 366 -0.14 -0.15 -18.59
N SER A 367 0.54 -0.43 -17.48
CA SER A 367 -0.07 -0.40 -16.16
C SER A 367 -0.45 1.03 -15.71
N LEU A 368 0.19 2.08 -16.27
CA LEU A 368 -0.11 3.48 -15.97
C LEU A 368 -1.48 3.92 -16.52
N PHE A 369 -1.94 3.31 -17.61
CA PHE A 369 -3.26 3.61 -18.19
C PHE A 369 -4.44 3.16 -17.30
N ARG A 370 -4.15 2.55 -16.14
CA ARG A 370 -5.15 2.22 -15.12
C ARG A 370 -5.52 3.40 -14.22
N MET A 371 -5.29 4.63 -14.69
CA MET A 371 -5.59 5.90 -14.01
C MET A 371 -4.84 6.07 -12.70
N THR A 372 -3.55 5.72 -12.71
CA THR A 372 -2.61 5.94 -11.58
C THR A 372 -1.41 6.81 -12.02
N PRO A 373 -1.64 8.10 -12.36
CA PRO A 373 -0.59 8.99 -12.82
C PRO A 373 0.32 9.52 -11.69
N GLY A 374 -0.16 9.55 -10.44
CA GLY A 374 0.64 9.89 -9.27
C GLY A 374 1.36 8.66 -8.78
#